data_AF-A0A496SQP7-F1
#
_entry.id   AF-A0A496SQP7-F1
#
_cell.length_a   1.000
_cell.length_b   1.000
_cell.length_c   1.000
_cell.angle_alpha   90.00
_cell.angle_beta   90.00
_cell.angle_gamma   90.00
#
_symmetry.space_group_name_H-M   'P 1'
#
loop_
_entity.id
_entity.type
_entity.pdbx_description
1 polymer ?
#
loop_
_entity_poly.entity_id
_entity_poly.type
_entity_poly.pdbx_seq_one_letter_code
_entity_poly.pdbx_strand_id
1 'polypeptide(L)' 'MFIVVSYDIVDDKTRNKIAKTLLDYGTRVQYSVFECVLTKEQLHRLEQELTELYDPEVNPWDWTVS' A
#
# COMPACT_ATOMS: atom_id res chain seq x y z
N MET A 1 -15.40 -4.66 -2.05
CA MET A 1 -14.62 -5.78 -1.47
C MET A 1 -13.98 -5.25 -0.20
N PHE A 2 -13.91 -6.05 0.86
CA PHE A 2 -13.18 -5.68 2.08
C PHE A 2 -11.77 -6.22 1.98
N ILE A 3 -10.77 -5.35 2.17
CA ILE A 3 -9.35 -5.66 1.97
C ILE A 3 -8.57 -5.13 3.17
N VAL A 4 -7.68 -5.96 3.70
CA VAL A 4 -6.73 -5.56 4.76
C VAL A 4 -5.36 -5.40 4.12
N VAL A 5 -4.77 -4.22 4.27
CA VAL A 5 -3.44 -3.89 3.75
C VAL A 5 -2.47 -3.81 4.92
N SER A 6 -1.41 -4.63 4.87
CA SER A 6 -0.31 -4.60 5.84
C SER A 6 1.00 -4.36 5.10
N TYR A 7 1.84 -3.47 5.61
CA TYR A 7 3.15 -3.15 5.02
C TYR A 7 4.26 -3.14 6.07
N ASP A 8 5.43 -3.64 5.70
CA ASP A 8 6.64 -3.59 6.53
C ASP A 8 7.73 -2.81 5.79
N ILE A 9 7.90 -1.54 6.15
CA ILE A 9 8.78 -0.61 5.45
C ILE A 9 9.67 0.09 6.47
N VAL A 10 10.98 -0.10 6.29
CA VAL A 10 12.01 0.47 7.16
C VAL A 10 12.20 1.96 6.90
N ASP A 11 12.12 2.40 5.65
CA ASP A 11 12.28 3.82 5.30
C ASP A 11 11.07 4.65 5.71
N ASP A 12 11.28 5.57 6.65
CA ASP A 12 10.24 6.44 7.20
C ASP A 12 9.57 7.32 6.13
N LYS A 13 10.30 7.76 5.09
CA LYS A 13 9.73 8.62 4.05
C LYS A 13 8.75 7.84 3.19
N THR A 14 9.14 6.66 2.70
CA THR A 14 8.28 5.77 1.92
C THR A 14 7.10 5.31 2.75
N ARG A 15 7.32 4.91 4.01
CA ARG A 15 6.24 4.51 4.92
C ARG A 15 5.19 5.62 5.09
N ASN A 16 5.63 6.86 5.29
CA ASN A 16 4.73 8.00 5.45
C ASN A 16 3.95 8.32 4.17
N LYS A 17 4.55 8.14 2.99
CA LYS A 17 3.85 8.30 1.71
C LYS A 17 2.77 7.24 1.55
N ILE A 18 3.09 5.97 1.77
CA ILE A 18 2.14 4.86 1.67
C ILE A 18 1.00 5.02 2.67
N ALA A 19 1.31 5.36 3.92
CA ALA A 19 0.29 5.59 4.93
C ALA A 19 -0.66 6.72 4.54
N LYS A 20 -0.15 7.80 3.90
CA LYS A 20 -1.00 8.89 3.40
C LYS A 20 -1.90 8.41 2.25
N THR A 21 -1.35 7.69 1.28
CA THR A 21 -2.14 7.12 0.20
C THR A 21 -3.25 6.21 0.73
N LEU A 22 -2.94 5.30 1.65
CA LEU A 22 -3.94 4.36 2.20
C LEU A 22 -5.05 5.04 3.02
N LEU A 23 -4.82 6.24 3.55
CA LEU A 23 -5.87 7.02 4.23
C LEU A 23 -6.97 7.50 3.26
N ASP A 24 -6.65 7.65 1.96
CA ASP A 24 -7.65 8.02 0.94
C ASP A 24 -8.55 6.83 0.54
N TYR A 25 -8.13 5.60 0.87
CA TYR A 25 -8.79 4.35 0.47
C TYR A 25 -9.42 3.58 1.64
N GLY A 26 -9.07 3.92 2.88
CA GLY A 26 -9.51 3.16 4.05
C GLY A 26 -9.16 3.80 5.38
N THR A 27 -9.36 3.01 6.44
CA THR A 27 -9.11 3.44 7.82
C THR A 27 -7.88 2.73 8.36
N ARG A 28 -7.01 3.49 9.03
CA ARG A 28 -5.85 2.95 9.72
C ARG A 28 -6.28 2.25 11.01
N VAL A 29 -6.01 0.95 11.14
CA VAL A 29 -6.36 0.18 12.34
C VAL A 29 -5.16 -0.10 13.23
N GLN A 30 -3.95 -0.18 12.66
CA GLN A 30 -2.71 -0.28 13.41
C GLN A 30 -1.61 0.58 12.77
N TYR A 31 -0.40 0.55 13.35
CA TYR A 31 0.71 1.34 12.84
C TYR A 31 1.04 1.03 11.37
N SER A 32 0.98 -0.23 10.97
CA SER A 32 1.31 -0.73 9.63
C SER A 32 0.14 -1.44 8.95
N VAL A 33 -1.08 -1.32 9.48
CA VAL A 33 -2.27 -2.05 9.00
C VAL A 33 -3.44 -1.10 8.74
N PHE A 34 -4.07 -1.27 7.58
CA PHE A 34 -5.22 -0.53 7.10
C PHE A 34 -6.34 -1.47 6.66
N GLU A 35 -7.58 -1.05 6.89
CA GLU A 35 -8.78 -1.71 6.39
C GLU A 35 -9.45 -0.83 5.35
N CYS A 36 -9.60 -1.35 4.13
CA CYS A 36 -10.11 -0.64 2.98
C CYS A 36 -11.36 -1.35 2.41
N VAL A 37 -12.35 -0.56 2.01
CA VAL A 37 -13.54 -1.07 1.30
C VAL A 37 -13.49 -0.56 -0.13
N LEU A 38 -13.05 -1.41 -1.06
CA LEU A 38 -12.67 -1.00 -2.42
C LEU A 38 -13.48 -1.72 -3.50
N THR A 39 -13.80 -1.00 -4.59
CA THR A 39 -14.19 -1.63 -5.86
C THR A 39 -12.96 -2.24 -6.56
N LYS A 40 -13.19 -2.98 -7.64
CA LYS A 40 -12.09 -3.52 -8.46
C LYS A 40 -11.26 -2.40 -9.10
N GLU A 41 -11.90 -1.33 -9.57
CA GLU A 41 -11.15 -0.20 -10.14
C GLU A 41 -10.32 0.52 -9.08
N GLN A 42 -10.86 0.71 -7.88
CA GLN A 42 -10.13 1.33 -6.77
C GLN A 42 -8.95 0.49 -6.30
N LEU A 43 -9.10 -0.84 -6.27
CA LEU A 43 -8.00 -1.74 -5.96
C LEU A 43 -6.88 -1.62 -6.99
N HIS A 44 -7.22 -1.66 -8.28
CA HIS A 44 -6.22 -1.54 -9.35
C HIS A 44 -5.47 -0.20 -9.29
N ARG A 45 -6.20 0.89 -9.02
CA ARG A 45 -5.59 2.20 -8.85
C ARG A 45 -4.67 2.26 -7.62
N LEU A 46 -5.09 1.69 -6.50
CA LEU A 46 -4.27 1.60 -5.29
C LEU A 46 -2.97 0.83 -5.57
N GLU A 47 -3.05 -0.31 -6.28
CA GLU A 47 -1.87 -1.09 -6.66
C GLU A 47 -0.89 -0.26 -7.49
N GLN A 48 -1.38 0.52 -8.46
CA GLN A 48 -0.54 1.41 -9.27
C GLN A 48 0.13 2.49 -8.41
N GLU A 49 -0.63 3.20 -7.58
CA GLU A 49 -0.10 4.25 -6.70
C GLU A 49 0.92 3.70 -5.70
N LEU A 50 0.70 2.50 -5.15
CA LEU A 50 1.68 1.85 -4.27
C LEU A 50 2.94 1.40 -5.02
N THR A 51 2.80 0.91 -6.25
CA THR A 51 3.94 0.52 -7.10
C THR A 51 4.84 1.69 -7.43
N GLU A 52 4.28 2.87 -7.73
CA GLU A 52 5.04 4.09 -8.00
C GLU A 52 5.77 4.62 -6.76
N LEU A 53 5.19 4.39 -5.57
CA LEU A 53 5.78 4.80 -4.30
C LEU A 53 6.89 3.87 -3.83
N TYR A 54 6.91 2.64 -4.34
CA TYR A 54 7.88 1.63 -3.98
C TYR A 54 9.05 1.65 -4.96
N ASP A 55 10.22 2.11 -4.47
CA ASP A 55 11.41 2.25 -5.29
C ASP A 55 12.01 0.86 -5.65
N PRO A 56 12.09 0.49 -6.94
CA PRO A 56 12.60 -0.81 -7.37
C PRO A 56 14.12 -0.99 -7.12
N GLU A 57 14.88 0.08 -6.84
CA GLU A 57 16.32 -0.07 -6.51
C GLU A 57 16.55 -0.58 -5.09
N VAL A 58 15.57 -0.44 -4.18
CA VAL A 58 15.76 -0.73 -2.75
C VAL A 58 15.31 -2.15 -2.35
N ASN A 59 14.55 -2.85 -3.20
CA ASN A 59 14.13 -4.22 -2.89
C ASN A 59 14.20 -5.18 -4.08
N PRO A 60 15.19 -6.10 -4.14
CA PRO A 60 15.39 -7.04 -5.25
C PRO A 60 14.36 -8.18 -5.29
N TRP A 61 13.41 -8.22 -4.35
CA TRP A 61 12.33 -9.20 -4.35
C TRP A 61 11.14 -8.64 -5.12
N ASP A 62 11.19 -8.84 -6.43
CA ASP A 62 10.10 -8.68 -7.38
C ASP A 62 8.82 -9.34 -6.82
N TRP A 63 7.85 -8.53 -6.41
CA TRP A 63 6.54 -8.99 -5.98
C TRP A 63 5.70 -9.31 -7.23
N THR A 64 6.16 -10.23 -8.06
CA THR A 64 5.30 -10.77 -9.11
C THR A 64 4.15 -11.50 -8.41
N VAL A 65 3.01 -10.82 -8.35
CA VAL A 65 1.73 -11.31 -7.84
C VAL A 65 1.43 -12.64 -8.53
N SER A 66 1.50 -13.73 -7.77
CA SER A 66 1.02 -15.07 -8.18
C SER A 66 -0.48 -15.19 -7.94
#